data_AF-A0A3Q0JJU1-F1
#
_entry.id   AF-A0A3Q0JJU1-F1
#
_cell.length_a   1.000
_cell.length_b   1.000
_cell.length_c   1.000
_cell.angle_alpha   90.00
_cell.angle_beta   90.00
_cell.angle_gamma   90.00
#
_symmetry.space_group_name_H-M   'P 1'
#
loop_
_entity.id
_entity.type
_entity.pdbx_description
1 polymer ?
#
loop_
_entity_poly.entity_id
_entity_poly.type
_entity_poly.pdbx_seq_one_letter_code
_entity_poly.pdbx_strand_id
1 'polypeptide(L)'
;NWQGFSFRLILEWPPVGGIIPSWEIISLKLIRYVNLVDFILLVFEIILLLFLIYFTVEELYEYRNLGFYKYFSSFWNYVDLILIVLGWLFVIVYVYRLILVQLLLTSLIQTKYRFAKFHRLVWAEQCLNILMVLIVFVAWIKLFKYLNVTRNTSHVYRTVAIVSNQLYNSVTSSVA
;
A
#
# COMPACT_ATOMS: atom_id res chain seq x y z
N ASN A 1 26.19 5.90 -9.44
CA ASN A 1 25.11 6.42 -8.57
C ASN A 1 24.32 7.52 -9.29
N TRP A 2 23.35 7.15 -10.13
CA TRP A 2 22.44 8.11 -10.77
C TRP A 2 21.11 8.13 -10.00
N GLN A 3 21.13 8.78 -8.83
CA GLN A 3 19.91 9.12 -8.09
C GLN A 3 19.44 10.49 -8.62
N GLY A 4 18.25 10.51 -9.21
CA GLY A 4 17.63 11.77 -9.63
C GLY A 4 16.80 12.32 -8.48
N PHE A 5 17.01 13.59 -8.14
CA PHE A 5 16.14 14.29 -7.19
C PHE A 5 15.14 15.15 -7.97
N SER A 6 13.86 14.99 -7.67
CA SER A 6 12.82 15.90 -8.17
C SER A 6 12.48 16.89 -7.06
N PHE A 7 12.73 18.17 -7.31
CA PHE A 7 12.34 19.28 -6.44
C PHE A 7 11.16 20.02 -7.06
N ARG A 8 10.09 20.20 -6.29
CA ARG A 8 8.93 21.00 -6.68
C ARG A 8 8.66 22.05 -5.62
N LEU A 9 8.56 23.30 -6.07
CA LEU A 9 8.17 24.45 -5.28
C LEU A 9 6.88 25.00 -5.88
N ILE A 10 5.83 25.13 -5.07
CA ILE A 10 4.55 25.70 -5.46
C ILE A 10 4.32 26.93 -4.58
N LEU A 11 3.93 28.03 -5.21
CA LEU A 11 3.54 29.26 -4.53
C LEU A 11 2.08 29.52 -4.89
N GLU A 12 1.18 29.34 -3.93
CA GLU A 12 -0.24 29.58 -4.13
C GLU A 12 -0.59 31.01 -3.71
N TRP A 13 -1.32 31.72 -4.58
CA TRP A 13 -1.75 33.10 -4.39
C TRP A 13 -3.25 33.12 -4.12
N PRO A 14 -3.69 33.11 -2.84
CA PRO A 14 -5.11 33.17 -2.52
C PRO A 14 -5.72 34.54 -2.88
N PRO A 15 -7.00 34.59 -3.26
CA PRO A 15 -7.69 35.83 -3.65
C PRO A 15 -7.85 36.85 -2.51
N VAL A 16 -7.62 36.44 -1.25
CA VAL A 16 -7.67 37.30 -0.05
C VAL A 16 -6.34 38.05 0.18
N GLY A 17 -5.32 37.82 -0.66
CA GLY A 17 -3.96 38.32 -0.47
C GLY A 17 -3.13 37.40 0.43
N GLY A 18 -1.82 37.30 0.14
CA GLY A 18 -0.88 36.39 0.82
C GLY A 18 -0.17 35.46 -0.17
N ILE A 19 0.87 34.76 0.30
CA ILE A 19 1.61 33.73 -0.45
C ILE A 19 1.70 32.48 0.43
N ILE A 20 1.21 31.35 -0.07
CA ILE A 20 1.32 30.05 0.62
C ILE A 20 2.36 29.21 -0.13
N PRO A 21 3.60 29.09 0.39
CA PRO A 21 4.62 28.23 -0.19
C PRO A 21 4.39 26.76 0.21
N SER A 22 4.52 25.84 -0.74
CA SER A 22 4.64 24.41 -0.49
C SER A 22 5.83 23.82 -1.27
N TRP A 23 6.50 22.84 -0.67
CA TRP A 23 7.64 22.16 -1.26
C TRP A 23 7.50 20.65 -1.20
N GLU A 24 7.99 19.97 -2.22
CA GLU A 24 7.96 18.51 -2.34
C GLU A 24 9.31 18.03 -2.89
N ILE A 25 9.99 17.20 -2.09
CA ILE A 25 11.32 16.66 -2.40
C ILE A 25 11.20 15.15 -2.44
N ILE A 26 11.39 14.56 -3.63
CA ILE A 26 11.24 13.12 -3.83
C ILE A 26 12.48 12.60 -4.54
N SER A 27 13.09 11.56 -3.95
CA SER A 27 14.21 10.85 -4.55
C SER A 27 13.69 9.74 -5.46
N LEU A 28 14.23 9.66 -6.67
CA LEU A 28 13.86 8.68 -7.67
C LEU A 28 15.11 7.93 -8.13
N LYS A 29 15.08 6.61 -8.05
CA LYS A 29 16.07 5.75 -8.70
C LYS A 29 15.60 5.46 -10.14
N LEU A 30 16.17 6.15 -11.12
CA LEU A 30 15.85 5.90 -12.54
C LEU A 30 16.46 4.58 -13.04
N ILE A 31 17.66 4.25 -12.57
CA ILE A 31 18.34 2.99 -12.88
C ILE A 31 18.30 2.13 -11.63
N ARG A 32 17.53 1.03 -11.68
CA ARG A 32 17.21 0.22 -10.51
C ARG A 32 18.26 -0.84 -10.19
N TYR A 33 18.87 -1.47 -11.19
CA TYR A 33 19.76 -2.64 -11.00
C TYR A 33 21.22 -2.26 -11.19
N VAL A 34 21.83 -1.66 -10.17
CA VAL A 34 23.26 -1.30 -10.20
C VAL A 34 24.02 -1.99 -9.09
N ASN A 35 23.46 -2.04 -7.88
CA ASN A 35 24.13 -2.64 -6.73
C ASN A 35 23.65 -4.07 -6.49
N LEU A 36 24.49 -4.85 -5.81
CA LEU A 36 24.17 -6.23 -5.41
C LEU A 36 22.89 -6.30 -4.55
N VAL A 37 22.68 -5.30 -3.69
CA VAL A 37 21.45 -5.18 -2.88
C VAL A 37 20.20 -5.02 -3.77
N ASP A 38 20.31 -4.31 -4.89
CA ASP A 38 19.18 -4.14 -5.81
C ASP A 38 18.82 -5.46 -6.52
N PHE A 39 19.79 -6.36 -6.75
CA PHE A 39 19.54 -7.71 -7.27
C PHE A 39 18.87 -8.62 -6.24
N ILE A 40 19.26 -8.54 -4.98
CA ILE A 40 18.58 -9.27 -3.89
C ILE A 40 17.12 -8.82 -3.81
N LEU A 41 16.88 -7.51 -3.91
CA LEU A 41 15.53 -6.94 -3.90
C LEU A 41 14.68 -7.45 -5.08
N LEU A 42 15.27 -7.61 -6.27
CA LEU A 42 14.60 -8.21 -7.43
C LEU A 42 14.16 -9.65 -7.16
N VAL A 43 14.98 -10.47 -6.50
CA VAL A 43 14.59 -11.84 -6.14
C VAL A 43 13.37 -11.82 -5.21
N PHE A 44 13.35 -10.93 -4.22
CA PHE A 44 12.19 -10.75 -3.36
C PHE A 44 10.94 -10.25 -4.10
N GLU A 45 11.08 -9.36 -5.08
CA GLU A 45 9.97 -8.91 -5.93
C GLU A 45 9.37 -10.09 -6.73
N ILE A 46 10.18 -10.99 -7.27
CA ILE A 46 9.71 -12.19 -7.99
C ILE A 46 8.98 -13.14 -7.04
N ILE A 47 9.52 -13.37 -5.84
CA ILE A 47 8.89 -14.21 -4.82
C ILE A 47 7.53 -13.63 -4.42
N LEU A 48 7.43 -12.31 -4.20
CA LEU A 48 6.16 -11.64 -3.88
C LEU A 48 5.12 -11.80 -5.00
N LEU A 49 5.54 -11.74 -6.27
CA LEU A 49 4.65 -11.95 -7.40
C LEU A 49 4.13 -13.40 -7.47
N LEU A 50 4.99 -14.38 -7.18
CA LEU A 50 4.58 -15.79 -7.08
C LEU A 50 3.60 -16.01 -5.92
N PHE A 51 3.84 -15.39 -4.76
CA PHE A 51 2.91 -15.44 -3.63
C PHE A 51 1.56 -14.83 -3.97
N LEU A 52 1.51 -13.71 -4.69
CA LEU A 52 0.27 -13.08 -5.11
C LEU A 52 -0.56 -14.01 -6.02
N ILE A 53 0.09 -14.67 -6.97
CA ILE A 53 -0.57 -15.64 -7.86
C ILE A 53 -1.09 -16.83 -7.06
N TYR A 54 -0.27 -17.37 -6.16
CA TYR A 54 -0.66 -18.48 -5.28
C TYR A 54 -1.92 -18.13 -4.47
N PHE A 55 -1.93 -16.99 -3.78
CA PHE A 55 -3.09 -16.55 -2.99
C PHE A 55 -4.33 -16.29 -3.86
N THR A 56 -4.15 -15.78 -5.08
CA THR A 56 -5.27 -15.59 -6.02
C THR A 56 -5.91 -16.94 -6.39
N VAL A 57 -5.09 -17.97 -6.63
CA VAL A 57 -5.58 -19.31 -6.97
C VAL A 57 -6.26 -19.97 -5.77
N GLU A 58 -5.67 -19.86 -4.57
CA GLU A 58 -6.23 -20.37 -3.32
C GLU A 58 -7.63 -19.78 -3.05
N GLU A 59 -7.75 -18.45 -3.17
CA GLU A 59 -9.02 -17.73 -2.99
C GLU A 59 -10.09 -18.17 -4.00
N LEU A 60 -9.69 -18.38 -5.26
CA LEU A 60 -10.59 -18.88 -6.29
C LEU A 60 -11.10 -20.30 -5.97
N TYR A 61 -10.26 -21.18 -5.44
CA TYR A 61 -10.69 -22.52 -5.03
C TYR A 61 -11.68 -22.47 -3.86
N GLU A 62 -11.39 -21.67 -2.82
CA GLU A 62 -12.32 -21.49 -1.69
C GLU A 62 -13.66 -20.93 -2.13
N TYR A 63 -13.64 -19.90 -2.97
CA TYR A 63 -14.84 -19.28 -3.51
C TYR A 63 -15.72 -20.27 -4.29
N ARG A 64 -15.12 -21.15 -5.09
CA ARG A 64 -15.87 -22.18 -5.85
C ARG A 64 -16.46 -23.27 -4.96
N ASN A 65 -15.79 -23.63 -3.86
CA ASN A 65 -16.25 -24.71 -2.98
C ASN A 65 -17.28 -24.26 -1.93
N LEU A 66 -17.16 -23.06 -1.38
CA LEU A 66 -18.01 -22.57 -0.27
C LEU A 66 -19.31 -21.91 -0.73
N GLY A 67 -19.40 -21.47 -1.98
CA GLY A 67 -20.55 -20.75 -2.55
C GLY A 67 -20.72 -19.32 -1.99
N PHE A 68 -21.32 -18.43 -2.79
CA PHE A 68 -21.45 -16.99 -2.52
C PHE A 68 -21.98 -16.65 -1.11
N TYR A 69 -22.97 -17.40 -0.61
CA TYR A 69 -23.68 -17.05 0.62
C TYR A 69 -22.88 -17.30 1.91
N LYS A 70 -22.03 -18.34 1.95
CA LYS A 70 -21.22 -18.64 3.14
C LYS A 70 -19.95 -17.79 3.18
N TYR A 71 -19.46 -17.40 2.00
CA TYR A 71 -18.24 -16.62 1.84
C TYR A 71 -18.37 -15.19 2.39
N PHE A 72 -19.54 -14.56 2.24
CA PHE A 72 -19.82 -13.21 2.76
C PHE A 72 -19.99 -13.15 4.29
N SER A 73 -20.07 -14.30 4.97
CA SER A 73 -20.34 -14.34 6.43
C SER A 73 -19.08 -14.18 7.28
N SER A 74 -17.88 -14.35 6.72
CA SER A 74 -16.62 -14.29 7.46
C SER A 74 -15.92 -12.96 7.22
N PHE A 75 -15.72 -12.17 8.28
CA PHE A 75 -14.94 -10.93 8.23
C PHE A 75 -13.55 -11.13 7.60
N TRP A 76 -12.94 -12.28 7.84
CA TRP A 76 -11.59 -12.58 7.37
C TRP A 76 -11.49 -12.75 5.85
N ASN A 77 -12.55 -13.20 5.20
CA ASN A 77 -12.57 -13.38 3.75
C ASN A 77 -12.51 -12.02 3.04
N TYR A 78 -13.12 -10.98 3.62
CA TYR A 78 -12.97 -9.62 3.08
C TYR A 78 -11.54 -9.10 3.20
N VAL A 79 -10.84 -9.42 4.29
CA VAL A 79 -9.44 -9.02 4.48
C VAL A 79 -8.54 -9.67 3.43
N ASP A 80 -8.77 -10.96 3.16
CA ASP A 80 -8.03 -11.72 2.14
C ASP A 80 -8.30 -11.18 0.72
N LEU A 81 -9.57 -10.91 0.39
CA LEU A 81 -9.97 -10.32 -0.90
C LEU A 81 -9.39 -8.91 -1.10
N ILE A 82 -9.42 -8.05 -0.07
CA ILE A 82 -8.83 -6.71 -0.12
C ILE A 82 -7.32 -6.79 -0.38
N LEU A 83 -6.63 -7.75 0.25
CA LEU A 83 -5.19 -7.93 0.08
C LEU A 83 -4.85 -8.35 -1.36
N ILE A 84 -5.64 -9.27 -1.96
CA ILE A 84 -5.47 -9.69 -3.36
C ILE A 84 -5.71 -8.51 -4.31
N VAL A 85 -6.78 -7.75 -4.11
CA VAL A 85 -7.11 -6.58 -4.95
C VAL A 85 -5.99 -5.52 -4.88
N LEU A 86 -5.53 -5.18 -3.67
CA LEU A 86 -4.42 -4.24 -3.48
C LEU A 86 -3.13 -4.76 -4.12
N GLY A 87 -2.85 -6.06 -4.02
CA GLY A 87 -1.68 -6.70 -4.63
C GLY A 87 -1.68 -6.60 -6.16
N TRP A 88 -2.81 -6.90 -6.81
CA TRP A 88 -2.93 -6.74 -8.27
C TRP A 88 -2.82 -5.28 -8.70
N LEU A 89 -3.43 -4.36 -7.96
CA LEU A 89 -3.32 -2.93 -8.22
C LEU A 89 -1.86 -2.45 -8.11
N PHE A 90 -1.12 -2.93 -7.10
CA PHE A 90 0.31 -2.67 -6.96
C PHE A 90 1.11 -3.14 -8.17
N VAL A 91 0.87 -4.36 -8.68
CA VAL A 91 1.54 -4.87 -9.89
C VAL A 91 1.24 -3.99 -11.12
N ILE A 92 -0.01 -3.58 -11.31
CA ILE A 92 -0.41 -2.72 -12.44
C ILE A 92 0.34 -1.39 -12.39
N VAL A 93 0.35 -0.71 -11.24
CA VAL A 93 1.05 0.58 -11.09
C VAL A 93 2.57 0.38 -11.20
N TYR A 94 3.10 -0.76 -10.76
CA TYR A 94 4.52 -1.08 -10.86
C TYR A 94 4.96 -1.20 -12.33
N VAL A 95 4.19 -1.92 -13.14
CA VAL A 95 4.43 -2.05 -14.59
C VAL A 95 4.26 -0.70 -15.28
N TYR A 96 3.23 0.07 -14.92
CA TYR A 96 3.04 1.42 -15.45
C TYR A 96 4.25 2.33 -15.17
N ARG A 97 4.81 2.28 -13.96
CA ARG A 97 6.03 3.01 -13.62
C ARG A 97 7.22 2.57 -14.49
N LEU A 98 7.41 1.26 -14.72
CA LEU A 98 8.50 0.77 -15.57
C LEU A 98 8.44 1.36 -16.99
N ILE A 99 7.24 1.39 -17.58
CA ILE A 99 7.01 1.98 -18.90
C ILE A 99 7.34 3.47 -18.90
N LEU A 100 6.90 4.21 -17.88
CA LEU A 100 7.20 5.65 -17.73
C LEU A 100 8.70 5.92 -17.62
N VAL A 101 9.43 5.11 -16.85
CA VAL A 101 10.89 5.24 -16.72
C VAL A 101 11.57 5.01 -18.06
N GLN A 102 11.18 3.98 -18.82
CA GLN A 102 11.77 3.70 -20.12
C GLN A 102 11.53 4.82 -21.14
N LEU A 103 10.31 5.39 -21.15
CA LEU A 103 9.98 6.54 -22.00
C LEU A 103 10.79 7.78 -21.61
N LEU A 104 10.91 8.06 -20.31
CA LEU A 104 11.70 9.20 -19.82
C LEU A 104 13.19 9.04 -20.14
N LEU A 105 13.76 7.85 -19.93
CA LEU A 105 15.16 7.57 -20.23
C LEU A 105 15.45 7.76 -21.73
N THR A 106 14.56 7.26 -22.60
CA THR A 106 14.67 7.43 -24.05
C THR A 106 14.62 8.91 -24.45
N SER A 107 13.71 9.68 -23.85
CA SER A 107 13.60 11.12 -24.12
C SER A 107 14.83 11.92 -23.66
N LEU A 108 15.45 11.54 -22.53
CA LEU A 108 16.65 12.17 -21.99
C LEU A 108 17.88 11.92 -22.88
N ILE A 109 17.98 10.72 -23.47
CA ILE A 109 19.07 10.37 -24.39
C ILE A 109 18.92 11.13 -25.71
N GLN A 110 17.69 11.22 -26.25
CA GLN A 110 17.43 11.86 -27.54
C GLN A 110 17.47 13.40 -27.49
N THR A 111 17.12 14.01 -26.35
CA THR A 111 17.05 15.47 -26.21
C THR A 111 17.88 15.98 -25.05
N LYS A 112 19.20 16.17 -25.27
CA LYS A 112 20.15 16.70 -24.26
C LYS A 112 19.76 18.07 -23.68
N TYR A 113 18.97 18.87 -24.39
CA TYR A 113 18.69 20.27 -24.05
C TYR A 113 17.22 20.55 -23.68
N ARG A 114 16.34 19.54 -23.61
CA ARG A 114 14.94 19.72 -23.18
C ARG A 114 14.73 19.18 -21.77
N PHE A 115 14.00 19.95 -20.96
CA PHE A 115 13.61 19.55 -19.61
C PHE A 115 12.70 18.31 -19.65
N ALA A 116 13.12 17.23 -19.01
CA ALA A 116 12.32 16.01 -18.88
C ALA A 116 11.23 16.18 -17.82
N LYS A 117 10.00 15.79 -18.16
CA LYS A 117 8.83 15.95 -17.29
C LYS A 117 8.74 14.79 -16.28
N PHE A 118 9.36 14.94 -15.11
CA PHE A 118 9.33 13.93 -14.03
C PHE A 118 7.99 13.79 -13.30
N HIS A 119 7.05 14.73 -13.49
CA HIS A 119 5.82 14.78 -12.70
C HIS A 119 5.02 13.46 -12.68
N ARG A 120 4.83 12.83 -13.84
CA ARG A 120 4.08 11.56 -13.94
C ARG A 120 4.78 10.41 -13.25
N LEU A 121 6.11 10.40 -13.28
CA LEU A 121 6.92 9.38 -12.62
C LEU A 121 6.86 9.53 -11.10
N VAL A 122 6.97 10.77 -10.60
CA VAL A 122 6.84 11.10 -9.17
C VAL A 122 5.50 10.61 -8.65
N TRP A 123 4.41 10.93 -9.35
CA TRP A 123 3.07 10.51 -8.96
C TRP A 123 2.92 8.98 -8.90
N ALA A 124 3.44 8.26 -9.91
CA ALA A 124 3.40 6.80 -9.92
C ALA A 124 4.19 6.18 -8.74
N GLU A 125 5.35 6.75 -8.40
CA GLU A 125 6.15 6.28 -7.25
C GLU A 125 5.44 6.54 -5.92
N GLN A 126 4.79 7.69 -5.76
CA GLN A 126 3.97 7.98 -4.57
C GLN A 126 2.81 7.00 -4.42
N CYS A 127 2.08 6.73 -5.51
CA CYS A 127 1.01 5.73 -5.51
C CYS A 127 1.54 4.36 -5.10
N LEU A 128 2.70 3.93 -5.61
CA LEU A 128 3.30 2.66 -5.21
C LEU A 128 3.67 2.61 -3.72
N ASN A 129 4.23 3.69 -3.19
CA ASN A 129 4.58 3.76 -1.77
C ASN A 129 3.32 3.65 -0.88
N ILE A 130 2.27 4.39 -1.23
CA ILE A 130 0.98 4.33 -0.51
C ILE A 130 0.41 2.91 -0.56
N LEU A 131 0.39 2.28 -1.74
CA LEU A 131 -0.10 0.90 -1.89
C LEU A 131 0.73 -0.10 -1.10
N MET A 132 2.06 0.05 -1.09
CA MET A 132 2.96 -0.81 -0.32
C MET A 132 2.64 -0.73 1.17
N VAL A 133 2.49 0.49 1.71
CA VAL A 133 2.13 0.71 3.12
C VAL A 133 0.77 0.09 3.45
N LEU A 134 -0.22 0.26 2.58
CA LEU A 134 -1.55 -0.33 2.76
C LEU A 134 -1.51 -1.87 2.76
N ILE A 135 -0.79 -2.49 1.81
CA ILE A 135 -0.64 -3.95 1.75
C ILE A 135 0.01 -4.47 3.03
N VAL A 136 1.09 -3.84 3.48
CA VAL A 136 1.80 -4.23 4.71
C VAL A 136 0.88 -4.08 5.92
N PHE A 137 0.13 -2.98 6.02
CA PHE A 137 -0.82 -2.74 7.10
C PHE A 137 -1.92 -3.82 7.15
N VAL A 138 -2.54 -4.15 6.02
CA VAL A 138 -3.57 -5.20 5.94
C VAL A 138 -2.97 -6.58 6.23
N ALA A 139 -1.76 -6.86 5.76
CA ALA A 139 -1.04 -8.10 6.06
C ALA A 139 -0.77 -8.25 7.57
N TRP A 140 -0.45 -7.16 8.27
CA TRP A 140 -0.34 -7.15 9.73
C TRP A 140 -1.66 -7.48 10.42
N ILE A 141 -2.79 -6.98 9.91
CA ILE A 141 -4.12 -7.34 10.44
C ILE A 141 -4.38 -8.84 10.27
N LYS A 142 -4.01 -9.41 9.12
CA LYS A 142 -4.11 -10.86 8.87
C LYS A 142 -3.30 -11.68 9.90
N LEU A 143 -2.18 -11.15 10.39
CA LEU A 143 -1.36 -11.80 11.44
C LEU A 143 -2.16 -12.00 12.75
N PHE A 144 -3.02 -11.04 13.14
CA PHE A 144 -3.88 -11.18 14.32
C PHE A 144 -4.87 -12.34 14.23
N LYS A 145 -5.33 -12.71 13.03
CA LYS A 145 -6.17 -13.92 12.81
C LYS A 145 -5.49 -15.17 13.38
N TYR A 146 -4.20 -15.32 13.11
CA TYR A 146 -3.42 -16.49 13.53
C TYR A 146 -3.02 -16.43 15.01
N LEU A 147 -2.78 -15.23 15.55
CA LEU A 147 -2.49 -15.04 16.98
C LEU A 147 -3.71 -15.35 17.87
N ASN A 148 -4.92 -15.10 17.37
CA ASN A 148 -6.18 -15.36 18.07
C ASN A 148 -6.52 -16.84 18.27
N VAL A 149 -5.71 -17.76 17.73
CA VAL A 149 -5.86 -19.22 17.93
C VAL A 149 -5.34 -19.66 19.31
N THR A 150 -4.61 -18.81 20.03
CA THR A 150 -4.18 -19.11 21.41
C THR A 150 -5.30 -18.83 22.43
N ARG A 151 -5.64 -19.83 23.26
CA ARG A 151 -6.73 -19.80 24.26
C ARG A 151 -6.72 -18.59 25.22
N ASN A 152 -5.61 -17.88 25.35
CA ASN A 152 -5.46 -16.73 26.23
C ASN A 152 -6.09 -15.44 25.69
N THR A 153 -6.14 -15.23 24.37
CA THR A 153 -6.63 -13.97 23.78
C THR A 153 -8.15 -13.83 23.87
N SER A 154 -8.90 -14.93 23.76
CA SER A 154 -10.36 -14.93 23.98
C SER A 154 -10.75 -14.46 25.37
N HIS A 155 -9.91 -14.70 26.39
CA HIS A 155 -10.15 -14.21 27.74
C HIS A 155 -9.95 -12.70 27.85
N VAL A 156 -8.94 -12.13 27.17
CA VAL A 156 -8.67 -10.68 27.14
C VAL A 156 -9.77 -9.92 26.40
N TYR A 157 -10.24 -10.43 25.26
CA TYR A 157 -11.38 -9.80 24.57
C TYR A 157 -12.64 -9.78 25.43
N ARG A 158 -12.86 -10.83 26.23
CA ARG A 158 -14.02 -10.93 27.13
C ARG A 158 -13.94 -9.93 28.28
N THR A 159 -12.76 -9.70 28.85
CA THR A 159 -12.60 -8.71 29.94
C THR A 159 -12.76 -7.28 29.42
N VAL A 160 -12.22 -6.95 28.25
CA VAL A 160 -12.40 -5.61 27.64
C VAL A 160 -13.88 -5.31 27.36
N ALA A 161 -14.62 -6.28 26.82
CA ALA A 161 -16.05 -6.10 26.55
C ALA A 161 -16.90 -5.90 27.83
N ILE A 162 -16.51 -6.56 28.93
CA ILE A 162 -17.19 -6.38 30.22
C ILE A 162 -16.92 -4.98 30.77
N VAL A 163 -15.66 -4.52 30.73
CA VAL A 163 -15.27 -3.19 31.23
C VAL A 163 -15.89 -2.07 30.40
N SER A 164 -15.98 -2.21 29.07
CA SER A 164 -16.61 -1.21 28.21
C SER A 164 -18.10 -1.02 28.54
N ASN A 165 -18.84 -2.11 28.79
CA ASN A 165 -20.25 -2.04 29.19
C ASN A 165 -20.42 -1.44 30.58
N GLN A 166 -19.52 -1.74 31.52
CA GLN A 166 -19.55 -1.13 32.85
C GLN A 166 -19.29 0.37 32.80
N LEU A 167 -18.32 0.82 31.99
CA LEU A 167 -18.05 2.24 31.78
C LEU A 167 -19.26 2.96 31.17
N TYR A 168 -19.85 2.40 30.11
CA TYR A 168 -21.04 2.98 29.49
C TYR A 168 -22.19 3.16 30.49
N ASN A 169 -22.49 2.11 31.26
CA ASN A 169 -23.55 2.16 32.27
C ASN A 169 -23.26 3.20 33.36
N SER A 170 -22.01 3.30 33.81
CA SER A 170 -21.61 4.28 34.84
C SER A 170 -21.77 5.73 34.38
N VAL A 171 -21.47 6.02 33.11
CA VAL A 171 -21.65 7.35 32.51
C VAL A 171 -23.14 7.67 32.34
N THR A 172 -23.95 6.69 31.91
CA THR A 172 -25.40 6.92 31.77
C THR A 172 -26.10 7.11 33.12
N SER A 173 -25.64 6.46 34.18
CA SER A 173 -26.19 6.61 35.53
C SER A 173 -25.75 7.89 36.24
N SER A 174 -24.72 8.59 35.76
CA SER A 174 -24.31 9.89 36.33
C SER A 174 -24.96 11.08 35.63
N VAL A 175 -25.60 10.86 34.47
CA VAL A 175 -26.28 11.89 33.67
C VAL A 175 -27.81 11.87 33.91
N ALA A 176 -28.34 10.79 34.51
CA ALA A 176 -29.70 10.70 35.04
C ALA A 176 -29.75 11.10 36.52
#